data_AF-A0A2U9B5Z7-F1
#
_entry.id   AF-A0A2U9B5Z7-F1
#
_cell.length_a   1.000
_cell.length_b   1.000
_cell.length_c   1.000
_cell.angle_alpha   90.00
_cell.angle_beta   90.00
_cell.angle_gamma   90.00
#
_symmetry.space_group_name_H-M   'P 1'
#
loop_
_entity.id
_entity.type
_entity.pdbx_description
1 polymer ?
#
loop_
_entity_poly.entity_id
_entity_poly.type
_entity_poly.pdbx_seq_one_letter_code
_entity_poly.pdbx_strand_id
1 'polypeptide(L)'
;MSNNTVGENGTAHDMQSTAYALMYGSVMALGLPLNAVSLWILLRRHGITSPSTVFMVNLAISDLLLVISLPARVFFYATGTWPLGSLACVCFTMLFRNNFRSSIIFITFISVDRLLAVVYPLRSRRVRTTANAWRAAVLIWLLLYTVNVPESVKSMRIVNGYNGSLCFEFRHRSGDSHISFLHSFFSVFVLTLLGVNIVCTVLVTWTLRRRVNESAKVDNKVNVMLILAVNLLMFTIFFLPLSLFMFKSAVPYITPMTCFATVNCCLDPLLYYFSFDGFWKRKEDVGT
;
A
#
# COMPACT_ATOMS: atom_id res chain seq x y z
N MET A 1 31.96 -8.35 -35.31
CA MET A 1 30.54 -7.92 -35.33
C MET A 1 29.95 -7.93 -33.92
N SER A 2 30.69 -7.45 -32.92
CA SER A 2 30.38 -7.65 -31.47
C SER A 2 30.38 -6.37 -30.63
N ASN A 3 30.53 -5.19 -31.25
CA ASN A 3 30.55 -3.91 -30.53
C ASN A 3 29.17 -3.23 -30.43
N ASN A 4 28.18 -3.63 -31.24
CA ASN A 4 26.87 -2.98 -31.25
C ASN A 4 25.95 -3.47 -30.11
N THR A 5 26.08 -4.74 -29.71
CA THR A 5 25.26 -5.34 -28.64
C THR A 5 25.63 -4.85 -27.24
N VAL A 6 26.88 -4.43 -27.01
CA VAL A 6 27.31 -3.85 -25.72
C VAL A 6 26.79 -2.41 -25.57
N GLY A 7 26.76 -1.64 -26.66
CA GLY A 7 26.21 -0.28 -26.69
C GLY A 7 24.68 -0.23 -26.56
N GLU A 8 23.96 -1.15 -27.20
CA GLU A 8 22.50 -1.27 -27.09
C GLU A 8 22.04 -1.72 -25.70
N ASN A 9 22.77 -2.64 -25.05
CA ASN A 9 22.44 -3.09 -23.70
C ASN A 9 22.72 -2.03 -22.62
N GLY A 10 23.78 -1.22 -22.78
CA GLY A 10 24.07 -0.11 -21.87
C GLY A 10 23.03 1.01 -21.94
N THR A 11 22.67 1.43 -23.16
CA THR A 11 21.66 2.48 -23.38
C THR A 11 20.26 2.07 -22.90
N ALA A 12 19.87 0.80 -23.07
CA ALA A 12 18.60 0.29 -22.57
C ALA A 12 18.55 0.27 -21.02
N HIS A 13 19.65 -0.09 -20.36
CA HIS A 13 19.75 -0.11 -18.90
C HIS A 13 19.70 1.30 -18.30
N ASP A 14 20.36 2.26 -18.93
CA ASP A 14 20.36 3.66 -18.51
C ASP A 14 18.97 4.30 -18.69
N MET A 15 18.28 3.96 -19.78
CA MET A 15 16.91 4.43 -20.02
C MET A 15 15.92 3.86 -18.99
N GLN A 16 16.05 2.59 -18.61
CA GLN A 16 15.22 1.99 -17.55
C GLN A 16 15.46 2.63 -16.18
N SER A 17 16.73 2.85 -15.82
CA SER A 17 17.09 3.48 -14.55
C SER A 17 16.56 4.91 -14.48
N THR A 18 16.69 5.68 -15.57
CA THR A 18 16.11 7.02 -15.68
C THR A 18 14.59 7.00 -15.52
N ALA A 19 13.90 6.05 -16.16
CA ALA A 19 12.45 5.91 -16.03
C ALA A 19 12.02 5.61 -14.58
N TYR A 20 12.74 4.74 -13.86
CA TYR A 20 12.46 4.47 -12.45
C TYR A 20 12.70 5.70 -11.57
N ALA A 21 13.78 6.45 -11.79
CA ALA A 21 14.04 7.69 -11.06
C ALA A 21 12.92 8.73 -11.27
N LEU A 22 12.46 8.91 -12.50
CA LEU A 22 11.35 9.83 -12.82
C LEU A 22 10.03 9.39 -12.20
N MET A 23 9.71 8.09 -12.25
CA MET A 23 8.49 7.55 -11.64
C MET A 23 8.49 7.70 -10.12
N TYR A 24 9.55 7.27 -9.43
CA TYR A 24 9.66 7.43 -7.99
C TYR A 24 9.69 8.91 -7.57
N GLY A 25 10.36 9.77 -8.36
CA GLY A 25 10.35 11.22 -8.14
C GLY A 25 8.95 11.82 -8.27
N SER A 26 8.18 11.39 -9.26
CA SER A 26 6.78 11.83 -9.46
C SER A 26 5.86 11.37 -8.33
N VAL A 27 5.98 10.10 -7.92
CA VAL A 27 5.25 9.55 -6.77
C VAL A 27 5.62 10.30 -5.49
N MET A 28 6.89 10.64 -5.29
CA MET A 28 7.30 11.45 -4.14
C MET A 28 6.71 12.85 -4.16
N ALA A 29 6.75 13.52 -5.32
CA ALA A 29 6.24 14.88 -5.49
C ALA A 29 4.73 14.99 -5.26
N LEU A 30 3.96 13.97 -5.65
CA LEU A 30 2.51 13.92 -5.45
C LEU A 30 2.11 13.33 -4.11
N GLY A 31 2.70 12.18 -3.76
CA GLY A 31 2.35 11.41 -2.58
C GLY A 31 2.63 12.13 -1.27
N LEU A 32 3.72 12.90 -1.18
CA LEU A 32 4.07 13.64 0.04
C LEU A 32 3.00 14.69 0.40
N PRO A 33 2.67 15.69 -0.45
CA PRO A 33 1.68 16.70 -0.11
C PRO A 33 0.30 16.08 0.09
N LEU A 34 -0.11 15.13 -0.76
CA LEU A 34 -1.44 14.52 -0.67
C LEU A 34 -1.62 13.78 0.66
N ASN A 35 -0.67 12.94 1.06
CA ASN A 35 -0.78 12.17 2.31
C ASN A 35 -0.54 13.05 3.54
N ALA A 36 0.34 14.06 3.48
CA ALA A 36 0.54 14.99 4.59
C ALA A 36 -0.71 15.83 4.87
N VAL A 37 -1.33 16.39 3.83
CA VAL A 37 -2.59 17.14 3.94
C VAL A 37 -3.70 16.22 4.45
N SER A 38 -3.82 15.01 3.90
CA SER A 38 -4.83 14.05 4.33
C SER A 38 -4.69 13.68 5.80
N LEU A 39 -3.46 13.39 6.25
CA LEU A 39 -3.17 13.09 7.65
C LEU A 39 -3.51 14.29 8.56
N TRP A 40 -3.14 15.51 8.14
CA TRP A 40 -3.47 16.72 8.87
C TRP A 40 -4.99 16.91 9.00
N ILE A 41 -5.76 16.71 7.93
CA ILE A 41 -7.24 16.78 7.94
C ILE A 41 -7.83 15.70 8.87
N LEU A 42 -7.36 14.45 8.78
CA LEU A 42 -7.81 13.34 9.62
C LEU A 42 -7.62 13.65 11.11
N LEU A 43 -6.45 14.16 11.48
CA LEU A 43 -6.09 14.44 12.86
C LEU A 43 -6.77 15.69 13.42
N ARG A 44 -6.85 16.78 12.64
CA ARG A 44 -7.33 18.09 13.11
C ARG A 44 -8.82 18.32 12.91
N ARG A 45 -9.40 17.86 11.80
CA ARG A 45 -10.77 18.23 11.40
C ARG A 45 -11.80 17.15 11.73
N HIS A 46 -11.43 15.88 11.54
CA HIS A 46 -12.36 14.76 11.78
C HIS A 46 -12.30 14.23 13.20
N GLY A 47 -11.14 14.31 13.85
CA GLY A 47 -10.89 13.59 15.09
C GLY A 47 -10.92 12.08 14.85
N ILE A 48 -10.17 11.32 15.64
CA ILE A 48 -10.12 9.87 15.50
C ILE A 48 -11.36 9.26 16.18
N THR A 49 -12.52 9.45 15.54
CA THR A 49 -13.85 9.18 16.09
C THR A 49 -14.45 7.87 15.64
N SER A 50 -13.87 7.22 14.62
CA SER A 50 -14.33 5.93 14.09
C SER A 50 -13.17 4.96 13.85
N PRO A 51 -13.40 3.63 13.90
CA PRO A 51 -12.40 2.62 13.54
C PRO A 51 -11.81 2.81 12.14
N SER A 52 -12.65 3.10 11.14
CA SER A 52 -12.20 3.38 9.78
C SER A 52 -11.23 4.57 9.75
N THR A 53 -11.46 5.62 10.54
CA THR A 53 -10.52 6.76 10.66
C THR A 53 -9.16 6.35 11.22
N VAL A 54 -9.12 5.42 12.18
CA VAL A 54 -7.84 4.88 12.70
C VAL A 54 -7.07 4.17 11.60
N PHE A 55 -7.73 3.31 10.81
CA PHE A 55 -7.08 2.60 9.71
C PHE A 55 -6.62 3.56 8.60
N MET A 56 -7.41 4.59 8.28
CA MET A 56 -7.03 5.63 7.33
C MET A 56 -5.82 6.45 7.79
N VAL A 57 -5.73 6.80 9.09
CA VAL A 57 -4.55 7.46 9.66
C VAL A 57 -3.31 6.58 9.53
N ASN A 58 -3.42 5.29 9.83
CA ASN A 58 -2.29 4.38 9.72
C ASN A 58 -1.89 4.11 8.26
N LEU A 59 -2.85 4.10 7.32
CA LEU A 59 -2.59 4.05 5.89
C LEU A 59 -1.80 5.28 5.44
N ALA A 60 -2.24 6.49 5.80
CA ALA A 60 -1.51 7.72 5.48
C ALA A 60 -0.10 7.76 6.09
N ILE A 61 0.09 7.24 7.32
CA ILE A 61 1.42 7.10 7.92
C ILE A 61 2.28 6.12 7.10
N SER A 62 1.72 4.97 6.70
CA SER A 62 2.38 3.99 5.83
C SER A 62 2.81 4.60 4.50
N ASP A 63 1.99 5.46 3.90
CA ASP A 63 2.28 6.13 2.63
C ASP A 63 3.37 7.20 2.78
N LEU A 64 3.35 7.96 3.88
CA LEU A 64 4.42 8.91 4.19
C LEU A 64 5.76 8.19 4.40
N LEU A 65 5.77 7.03 5.07
CA LEU A 65 6.99 6.23 5.23
C LEU A 65 7.52 5.71 3.90
N LEU A 66 6.64 5.32 2.97
CA LEU A 66 7.04 4.99 1.60
C LEU A 66 7.69 6.20 0.94
N VAL A 67 7.00 7.34 0.91
CA VAL A 67 7.43 8.53 0.18
C VAL A 67 8.76 9.07 0.72
N ILE A 68 8.97 9.06 2.03
CA ILE A 68 10.25 9.44 2.65
C ILE A 68 11.39 8.49 2.26
N SER A 69 11.09 7.24 1.88
CA SER A 69 12.09 6.27 1.40
C SER A 69 12.44 6.41 -0.08
N LEU A 70 11.58 7.04 -0.89
CA LEU A 70 11.77 7.19 -2.34
C LEU A 70 13.00 8.01 -2.75
N PRO A 71 13.40 9.10 -2.07
CA PRO A 71 14.63 9.84 -2.41
C PRO A 71 15.86 8.95 -2.55
N ALA A 72 15.99 7.94 -1.69
CA ALA A 72 17.11 7.00 -1.72
C ALA A 72 17.15 6.19 -3.03
N ARG A 73 15.98 5.73 -3.50
CA ARG A 73 15.84 5.03 -4.78
C ARG A 73 16.05 5.96 -5.96
N VAL A 74 15.50 7.17 -5.92
CA VAL A 74 15.70 8.19 -6.97
C VAL A 74 17.18 8.48 -7.14
N PHE A 75 17.90 8.72 -6.04
CA PHE A 75 19.35 8.94 -6.07
C PHE A 75 20.10 7.74 -6.65
N PHE A 76 19.76 6.53 -6.21
CA PHE A 76 20.41 5.31 -6.70
C PHE A 76 20.20 5.11 -8.20
N TYR A 77 18.96 5.22 -8.70
CA TYR A 77 18.67 5.04 -10.12
C TYR A 77 19.18 6.18 -11.00
N ALA A 78 19.38 7.39 -10.45
CA ALA A 78 19.94 8.52 -11.18
C ALA A 78 21.48 8.49 -11.25
N THR A 79 22.15 7.96 -10.23
CA THR A 79 23.63 8.00 -10.12
C THR A 79 24.31 6.65 -10.31
N GLY A 80 23.57 5.55 -10.24
CA GLY A 80 24.11 4.18 -10.23
C GLY A 80 24.89 3.83 -8.97
N THR A 81 24.88 4.67 -7.93
CA THR A 81 25.71 4.49 -6.73
C THR A 81 24.93 4.71 -5.44
N TRP A 82 25.41 4.10 -4.34
CA TRP A 82 24.84 4.28 -3.00
C TRP A 82 25.94 4.56 -1.95
N PRO A 83 26.08 5.81 -1.47
CA PRO A 83 27.17 6.18 -0.57
C PRO A 83 26.85 6.02 0.92
N LEU A 84 25.58 5.91 1.32
CA LEU A 84 25.17 5.93 2.74
C LEU A 84 25.34 4.59 3.48
N GLY A 85 25.98 3.62 2.84
CA GLY A 85 26.28 2.31 3.43
C GLY A 85 25.09 1.35 3.52
N SER A 86 25.37 0.12 3.92
CA SER A 86 24.42 -0.99 3.91
C SER A 86 23.26 -0.83 4.88
N LEU A 87 23.50 -0.25 6.07
CA LEU A 87 22.45 0.01 7.05
C LEU A 87 21.35 0.91 6.50
N ALA A 88 21.72 2.06 5.94
CA ALA A 88 20.76 2.98 5.34
C ALA A 88 20.01 2.32 4.17
N CYS A 89 20.73 1.58 3.31
CA CYS A 89 20.11 0.83 2.21
C CYS A 89 18.99 -0.11 2.69
N VAL A 90 19.29 -0.89 3.73
CA VAL A 90 18.36 -1.87 4.30
C VAL A 90 17.19 -1.17 4.99
N CYS A 91 17.43 -0.09 5.74
CA CYS A 91 16.37 0.71 6.36
C CYS A 91 15.40 1.28 5.31
N PHE A 92 15.90 1.91 4.25
CA PHE A 92 15.04 2.45 3.19
C PHE A 92 14.30 1.33 2.43
N THR A 93 14.96 0.21 2.19
CA THR A 93 14.32 -0.98 1.60
C THR A 93 13.20 -1.52 2.49
N MET A 94 13.42 -1.54 3.81
CA MET A 94 12.44 -1.99 4.79
C MET A 94 11.21 -1.06 4.83
N LEU A 95 11.40 0.26 4.89
CA LEU A 95 10.30 1.23 4.84
C LEU A 95 9.45 1.06 3.57
N PHE A 96 10.12 0.92 2.43
CA PHE A 96 9.50 0.70 1.13
C PHE A 96 8.67 -0.59 1.09
N ARG A 97 9.24 -1.71 1.55
CA ARG A 97 8.53 -3.01 1.58
C ARG A 97 7.40 -3.05 2.60
N ASN A 98 7.55 -2.31 3.69
CA ASN A 98 6.53 -2.22 4.72
C ASN A 98 5.24 -1.66 4.14
N ASN A 99 5.30 -0.58 3.35
CA ASN A 99 4.13 0.06 2.75
C ASN A 99 3.22 -0.92 2.01
N PHE A 100 3.75 -1.72 1.07
CA PHE A 100 2.93 -2.69 0.34
C PHE A 100 2.15 -3.62 1.26
N ARG A 101 2.75 -4.08 2.34
CA ARG A 101 2.11 -5.00 3.28
C ARG A 101 1.11 -4.28 4.17
N SER A 102 1.45 -3.11 4.71
CA SER A 102 0.54 -2.31 5.52
C SER A 102 -0.65 -1.80 4.72
N SER A 103 -0.47 -1.30 3.50
CA SER A 103 -1.56 -0.75 2.68
C SER A 103 -2.59 -1.83 2.35
N ILE A 104 -2.17 -3.01 1.89
CA ILE A 104 -3.06 -4.16 1.66
C ILE A 104 -3.88 -4.51 2.92
N ILE A 105 -3.22 -4.53 4.09
CA ILE A 105 -3.90 -4.84 5.35
C ILE A 105 -4.89 -3.72 5.72
N PHE A 106 -4.45 -2.46 5.78
CA PHE A 106 -5.30 -1.34 6.21
C PHE A 106 -6.49 -1.12 5.27
N ILE A 107 -6.29 -1.22 3.95
CA ILE A 107 -7.39 -1.16 2.97
C ILE A 107 -8.41 -2.28 3.24
N THR A 108 -7.95 -3.50 3.54
CA THR A 108 -8.85 -4.61 3.89
C THR A 108 -9.61 -4.35 5.19
N PHE A 109 -8.94 -3.83 6.23
CA PHE A 109 -9.59 -3.47 7.49
C PHE A 109 -10.63 -2.34 7.31
N ILE A 110 -10.38 -1.39 6.40
CA ILE A 110 -11.36 -0.37 6.00
C ILE A 110 -12.58 -1.04 5.36
N SER A 111 -12.39 -1.96 4.41
CA SER A 111 -13.48 -2.70 3.77
C SER A 111 -14.30 -3.54 4.76
N VAL A 112 -13.62 -4.21 5.70
CA VAL A 112 -14.26 -5.00 6.77
C VAL A 112 -15.03 -4.10 7.74
N ASP A 113 -14.51 -2.94 8.13
CA ASP A 113 -15.25 -1.97 8.94
C ASP A 113 -16.54 -1.53 8.24
N ARG A 114 -16.47 -1.24 6.93
CA ARG A 114 -17.66 -0.90 6.13
C ARG A 114 -18.66 -2.05 6.06
N LEU A 115 -18.20 -3.28 5.90
CA LEU A 115 -19.05 -4.47 5.98
C LEU A 115 -19.77 -4.56 7.33
N LEU A 116 -19.02 -4.47 8.43
CA LEU A 116 -19.56 -4.56 9.78
C LEU A 116 -20.53 -3.42 10.11
N ALA A 117 -20.28 -2.23 9.57
CA ALA A 117 -21.12 -1.06 9.71
C ALA A 117 -22.49 -1.22 9.02
N VAL A 118 -22.49 -1.79 7.82
CA VAL A 118 -23.68 -1.82 6.95
C VAL A 118 -24.49 -3.11 7.13
N VAL A 119 -23.82 -4.26 7.20
CA VAL A 119 -24.48 -5.58 7.22
C VAL A 119 -24.80 -6.00 8.65
N TYR A 120 -23.94 -5.67 9.62
CA TYR A 120 -24.08 -6.13 11.01
C TYR A 120 -24.05 -5.00 12.05
N PRO A 121 -24.84 -3.90 11.90
CA PRO A 121 -24.69 -2.68 12.71
C PRO A 121 -24.84 -2.90 14.23
N LEU A 122 -25.76 -3.77 14.67
CA LEU A 122 -25.98 -4.04 16.10
C LEU A 122 -24.96 -5.03 16.67
N ARG A 123 -24.64 -6.09 15.91
CA ARG A 123 -23.72 -7.15 16.34
C ARG A 123 -22.27 -6.66 16.39
N SER A 124 -21.90 -5.70 15.54
CA SER A 124 -20.53 -5.18 15.46
C SER A 124 -20.23 -4.06 16.46
N ARG A 125 -21.22 -3.53 17.19
CA ARG A 125 -21.06 -2.37 18.09
C ARG A 125 -19.94 -2.54 19.13
N ARG A 126 -19.75 -3.75 19.68
CA ARG A 126 -18.69 -4.04 20.67
C ARG A 126 -17.29 -4.10 20.05
N VAL A 127 -17.19 -4.53 18.79
CA VAL A 127 -15.92 -4.65 18.07
C VAL A 127 -15.51 -3.32 17.46
N ARG A 128 -16.48 -2.57 16.93
CA ARG A 128 -16.31 -1.32 16.18
C ARG A 128 -16.06 -0.11 17.09
N THR A 129 -15.01 -0.19 17.91
CA THR A 129 -14.54 0.88 18.78
C THR A 129 -13.17 1.37 18.34
N THR A 130 -12.89 2.66 18.54
CA THR A 130 -11.58 3.26 18.20
C THR A 130 -10.44 2.59 18.97
N ALA A 131 -10.68 2.20 20.22
CA ALA A 131 -9.71 1.47 21.04
C ALA A 131 -9.32 0.11 20.41
N ASN A 132 -10.30 -0.67 19.92
CA ASN A 132 -10.01 -1.92 19.24
C ASN A 132 -9.31 -1.71 17.90
N ALA A 133 -9.65 -0.66 17.17
CA ALA A 133 -8.97 -0.31 15.92
C ALA A 133 -7.50 0.06 16.17
N TRP A 134 -7.20 0.81 17.24
CA TRP A 134 -5.82 1.10 17.65
C TRP A 134 -5.06 -0.16 18.06
N ARG A 135 -5.68 -1.06 18.83
CA ARG A 135 -5.09 -2.36 19.17
C ARG A 135 -4.77 -3.16 17.89
N ALA A 136 -5.71 -3.22 16.95
CA ALA A 136 -5.50 -3.89 15.67
C ALA A 136 -4.34 -3.24 14.89
N ALA A 137 -4.29 -1.91 14.80
CA ALA A 137 -3.20 -1.20 14.13
C ALA A 137 -1.84 -1.52 14.76
N VAL A 138 -1.72 -1.50 16.09
CA VAL A 138 -0.48 -1.87 16.80
C VAL A 138 -0.08 -3.31 16.48
N LEU A 139 -1.03 -4.26 16.53
CA LEU A 139 -0.76 -5.66 16.19
C LEU A 139 -0.30 -5.83 14.74
N ILE A 140 -0.89 -5.09 13.80
CA ILE A 140 -0.48 -5.08 12.39
C ILE A 140 0.96 -4.59 12.28
N TRP A 141 1.31 -3.47 12.89
CA TRP A 141 2.69 -2.96 12.87
C TRP A 141 3.69 -3.97 13.45
N LEU A 142 3.39 -4.58 14.60
CA LEU A 142 4.24 -5.60 15.21
C LEU A 142 4.42 -6.84 14.31
N LEU A 143 3.34 -7.31 13.68
CA LEU A 143 3.39 -8.41 12.71
C LEU A 143 4.28 -8.06 11.52
N LEU A 144 4.12 -6.86 10.96
CA LEU A 144 4.93 -6.38 9.86
C LEU A 144 6.40 -6.29 10.23
N TYR A 145 6.74 -5.78 11.41
CA TYR A 145 8.13 -5.76 11.89
C TYR A 145 8.70 -7.17 12.03
N THR A 146 7.90 -8.11 12.55
CA THR A 146 8.31 -9.52 12.70
C THR A 146 8.66 -10.18 11.36
N VAL A 147 7.96 -9.82 10.28
CA VAL A 147 8.25 -10.33 8.93
C VAL A 147 9.39 -9.56 8.26
N ASN A 148 9.39 -8.23 8.35
CA ASN A 148 10.36 -7.37 7.65
C ASN A 148 11.78 -7.46 8.24
N VAL A 149 11.93 -7.64 9.55
CA VAL A 149 13.26 -7.63 10.21
C VAL A 149 14.13 -8.81 9.75
N PRO A 150 13.67 -10.08 9.78
CA PRO A 150 14.48 -11.21 9.30
C PRO A 150 14.88 -11.07 7.82
N GLU A 151 13.97 -10.59 6.98
CA GLU A 151 14.26 -10.31 5.57
C GLU A 151 15.32 -9.22 5.42
N SER A 152 15.24 -8.17 6.23
CA SER A 152 16.18 -7.05 6.25
C SER A 152 17.57 -7.50 6.72
N VAL A 153 17.65 -8.41 7.70
CA VAL A 153 18.91 -9.02 8.14
C VAL A 153 19.54 -9.84 7.01
N LYS A 154 18.73 -10.57 6.23
CA LYS A 154 19.23 -11.31 5.06
C LYS A 154 19.71 -10.35 3.98
N SER A 155 18.95 -9.30 3.67
CA SER A 155 19.35 -8.24 2.74
C SER A 155 20.65 -7.56 3.18
N MET A 156 20.83 -7.30 4.47
CA MET A 156 22.07 -6.73 5.02
C MET A 156 23.29 -7.59 4.69
N ARG A 157 23.21 -8.91 4.88
CA ARG A 157 24.33 -9.83 4.56
C ARG A 157 24.67 -9.79 3.08
N ILE A 158 23.67 -9.71 2.22
CA ILE A 158 23.86 -9.61 0.76
C ILE A 158 24.55 -8.29 0.43
N VAL A 159 24.00 -7.15 0.86
CA VAL A 159 24.54 -5.82 0.53
C VAL A 159 25.99 -5.67 1.02
N ASN A 160 26.30 -6.16 2.23
CA ASN A 160 27.67 -6.16 2.76
C ASN A 160 28.63 -7.02 1.93
N GLY A 161 28.18 -8.17 1.42
CA GLY A 161 29.01 -9.05 0.58
C GLY A 161 29.42 -8.44 -0.76
N TYR A 162 28.76 -7.36 -1.20
CA TYR A 162 29.04 -6.65 -2.45
C TYR A 162 29.48 -5.20 -2.22
N ASN A 163 30.03 -4.87 -1.04
CA ASN A 163 30.50 -3.52 -0.70
C ASN A 163 29.46 -2.40 -0.95
N GLY A 164 28.17 -2.69 -0.81
CA GLY A 164 27.11 -1.70 -1.00
C GLY A 164 26.70 -1.41 -2.45
N SER A 165 27.34 -2.02 -3.46
CA SER A 165 27.06 -1.74 -4.87
C SER A 165 25.69 -2.22 -5.36
N LEU A 166 25.09 -3.20 -4.70
CA LEU A 166 23.80 -3.82 -5.08
C LEU A 166 22.60 -3.27 -4.27
N CYS A 167 22.65 -2.02 -3.80
CA CYS A 167 21.52 -1.46 -3.08
C CYS A 167 20.28 -1.34 -3.98
N PHE A 168 19.07 -1.60 -3.46
CA PHE A 168 17.78 -1.49 -4.18
C PHE A 168 17.57 -2.39 -5.40
N GLU A 169 18.59 -3.10 -5.88
CA GLU A 169 18.48 -4.08 -6.95
C GLU A 169 17.82 -5.38 -6.45
N PHE A 170 16.78 -5.80 -7.15
CA PHE A 170 16.09 -7.04 -6.84
C PHE A 170 16.80 -8.22 -7.50
N ARG A 171 17.75 -8.84 -6.80
CA ARG A 171 18.42 -10.06 -7.29
C ARG A 171 17.86 -11.30 -6.59
N HIS A 172 17.11 -12.10 -7.34
CA HIS A 172 16.80 -13.46 -6.93
C HIS A 172 18.07 -14.30 -7.09
N ARG A 173 18.63 -14.81 -5.99
CA ARG A 173 19.63 -15.86 -6.08
C ARG A 173 18.89 -17.15 -6.39
N SER A 174 18.97 -17.59 -7.65
CA SER A 174 18.38 -18.84 -8.12
C SER A 174 18.72 -19.99 -7.15
N GLY A 175 17.69 -20.68 -6.65
CA GLY A 175 17.85 -21.81 -5.71
C GLY A 175 17.64 -21.48 -4.23
N ASP A 176 17.33 -20.23 -3.87
CA ASP A 176 16.99 -19.86 -2.48
C ASP A 176 15.53 -20.20 -2.16
N SER A 177 15.30 -21.43 -1.69
CA SER A 177 13.97 -21.96 -1.34
C SER A 177 13.20 -21.07 -0.36
N HIS A 178 13.91 -20.36 0.52
CA HIS A 178 13.32 -19.44 1.48
C HIS A 178 12.74 -18.18 0.82
N ILE A 179 13.40 -17.63 -0.20
CA ILE A 179 12.88 -16.45 -0.92
C ILE A 179 11.62 -16.84 -1.72
N SER A 180 11.66 -17.99 -2.40
CA SER A 180 10.50 -18.50 -3.14
C SER A 180 9.31 -18.79 -2.22
N PHE A 181 9.57 -19.33 -1.02
CA PHE A 181 8.54 -19.50 0.01
C PHE A 181 7.92 -18.17 0.46
N LEU A 182 8.75 -17.16 0.77
CA LEU A 182 8.26 -15.84 1.18
C LEU A 182 7.44 -15.15 0.09
N HIS A 183 7.85 -15.26 -1.17
CA HIS A 183 7.10 -14.73 -2.31
C HIS A 183 5.76 -15.45 -2.44
N SER A 184 5.75 -16.77 -2.35
CA SER A 184 4.53 -17.57 -2.44
C SER A 184 3.57 -17.25 -1.29
N PHE A 185 4.08 -17.14 -0.07
CA PHE A 185 3.31 -16.72 1.10
C PHE A 185 2.71 -15.32 0.92
N PHE A 186 3.51 -14.35 0.45
CA PHE A 186 3.02 -13.00 0.14
C PHE A 186 1.91 -13.04 -0.90
N SER A 187 2.06 -13.82 -1.98
CA SER A 187 1.04 -13.93 -3.03
C SER A 187 -0.27 -14.55 -2.52
N VAL A 188 -0.20 -15.63 -1.76
CA VAL A 188 -1.38 -16.24 -1.13
C VAL A 188 -2.06 -15.28 -0.16
N PHE A 189 -1.27 -14.51 0.59
CA PHE A 189 -1.77 -13.47 1.48
C PHE A 189 -2.53 -12.36 0.72
N VAL A 190 -1.96 -11.83 -0.37
CA VAL A 190 -2.65 -10.83 -1.22
C VAL A 190 -3.95 -11.39 -1.80
N LEU A 191 -3.94 -12.63 -2.31
CA LEU A 191 -5.14 -13.26 -2.87
C LEU A 191 -6.23 -13.49 -1.83
N THR A 192 -5.85 -13.87 -0.62
CA THR A 192 -6.78 -14.06 0.49
C THR A 192 -7.45 -12.73 0.87
N LEU A 193 -6.67 -11.67 1.00
CA LEU A 193 -7.21 -10.34 1.32
C LEU A 193 -8.03 -9.76 0.16
N LEU A 194 -7.65 -10.02 -1.10
CA LEU A 194 -8.49 -9.70 -2.26
C LEU A 194 -9.86 -10.40 -2.16
N GLY A 195 -9.89 -11.70 -1.84
CA GLY A 195 -11.13 -12.43 -1.60
C GLY A 195 -11.99 -11.80 -0.52
N VAL A 196 -11.40 -11.39 0.61
CA VAL A 196 -12.10 -10.66 1.68
C VAL A 196 -12.70 -9.35 1.17
N ASN A 197 -11.94 -8.55 0.40
CA ASN A 197 -12.43 -7.28 -0.15
C ASN A 197 -13.57 -7.48 -1.16
N ILE A 198 -13.52 -8.54 -1.98
CA ILE A 198 -14.59 -8.91 -2.90
C ILE A 198 -15.86 -9.26 -2.11
N VAL A 199 -15.74 -10.13 -1.09
CA VAL A 199 -16.87 -10.51 -0.23
C VAL A 199 -17.46 -9.29 0.47
N CYS A 200 -16.62 -8.43 1.04
CA CYS A 200 -17.06 -7.18 1.68
C CYS A 200 -17.87 -6.33 0.70
N THR A 201 -17.36 -6.13 -0.51
CA THR A 201 -18.00 -5.31 -1.54
C THR A 201 -19.34 -5.89 -1.98
N VAL A 202 -19.39 -7.20 -2.25
CA VAL A 202 -20.61 -7.89 -2.69
C VAL A 202 -21.70 -7.80 -1.61
N LEU A 203 -21.37 -8.14 -0.37
CA LEU A 203 -22.35 -8.16 0.73
C LEU A 203 -22.85 -6.77 1.10
N VAL A 204 -21.96 -5.76 1.12
CA VAL A 204 -22.35 -4.37 1.37
C VAL A 204 -23.23 -3.85 0.25
N THR A 205 -22.84 -4.06 -1.01
CA THR A 205 -23.61 -3.61 -2.18
C THR A 205 -24.99 -4.26 -2.21
N TRP A 206 -25.07 -5.57 -1.96
CA TRP A 206 -26.33 -6.30 -1.90
C TRP A 206 -27.25 -5.79 -0.78
N THR A 207 -26.69 -5.59 0.41
CA THR A 207 -27.44 -5.07 1.56
C THR A 207 -27.94 -3.65 1.33
N LEU A 208 -27.08 -2.77 0.78
CA LEU A 208 -27.46 -1.40 0.44
C LEU A 208 -28.54 -1.36 -0.65
N ARG A 209 -28.45 -2.21 -1.67
CA ARG A 209 -29.49 -2.30 -2.71
C ARG A 209 -30.83 -2.79 -2.15
N ARG A 210 -30.83 -3.74 -1.21
CA ARG A 210 -32.06 -4.23 -0.56
C ARG A 210 -32.73 -3.19 0.33
N ARG A 211 -31.98 -2.45 1.15
CA ARG A 211 -32.55 -1.40 2.03
C ARG A 211 -33.07 -0.17 1.28
N VAL A 212 -32.68 0.01 0.01
CA VAL A 212 -33.09 1.16 -0.82
C VAL A 212 -34.54 1.07 -1.27
N ASN A 213 -35.17 -0.11 -1.24
CA ASN A 213 -36.62 -0.20 -1.41
C ASN A 213 -37.39 0.48 -0.27
N GLU A 214 -36.74 0.92 0.82
CA GLU A 214 -37.42 1.48 2.00
C GLU A 214 -37.00 2.90 2.43
N SER A 215 -35.94 3.55 1.88
CA SER A 215 -35.59 4.93 2.30
C SER A 215 -34.64 5.73 1.38
N ALA A 216 -34.95 7.02 1.21
CA ALA A 216 -34.28 8.01 0.34
C ALA A 216 -33.03 8.67 0.98
N LYS A 217 -31.94 7.90 1.19
CA LYS A 217 -30.59 8.46 1.48
C LYS A 217 -29.54 7.96 0.48
N VAL A 218 -29.62 8.48 -0.75
CA VAL A 218 -28.81 8.05 -1.90
C VAL A 218 -27.33 8.43 -1.75
N ASP A 219 -27.01 9.61 -1.22
CA ASP A 219 -25.65 10.15 -1.23
C ASP A 219 -24.67 9.37 -0.34
N ASN A 220 -25.06 9.04 0.90
CA ASN A 220 -24.20 8.27 1.81
C ASN A 220 -23.97 6.83 1.29
N LYS A 221 -24.91 6.28 0.52
CA LYS A 221 -24.76 4.98 -0.14
C LYS A 221 -23.72 5.04 -1.26
N VAL A 222 -23.72 6.10 -2.08
CA VAL A 222 -22.75 6.27 -3.17
C VAL A 222 -21.33 6.35 -2.60
N ASN A 223 -21.11 7.14 -1.55
CA ASN A 223 -19.78 7.27 -0.95
C ASN A 223 -19.26 5.95 -0.36
N VAL A 224 -20.11 5.15 0.30
CA VAL A 224 -19.71 3.81 0.79
C VAL A 224 -19.36 2.86 -0.35
N MET A 225 -20.14 2.86 -1.44
CA MET A 225 -19.85 2.02 -2.62
C MET A 225 -18.58 2.48 -3.33
N LEU A 226 -18.33 3.79 -3.44
CA LEU A 226 -17.12 4.34 -4.03
C LEU A 226 -15.87 3.95 -3.24
N ILE A 227 -15.90 4.04 -1.90
CA ILE A 227 -14.77 3.59 -1.06
C ILE A 227 -14.43 2.12 -1.34
N LEU A 228 -15.44 1.24 -1.38
CA LEU A 228 -15.23 -0.19 -1.66
C LEU A 228 -14.77 -0.46 -3.10
N ALA A 229 -15.29 0.30 -4.07
CA ALA A 229 -14.88 0.21 -5.47
C ALA A 229 -13.43 0.66 -5.67
N VAL A 230 -13.03 1.77 -5.05
CA VAL A 230 -11.65 2.28 -5.09
C VAL A 230 -10.71 1.28 -4.39
N ASN A 231 -11.10 0.73 -3.24
CA ASN A 231 -10.33 -0.33 -2.56
C ASN A 231 -10.09 -1.53 -3.50
N LEU A 232 -11.14 -2.05 -4.14
CA LEU A 232 -11.02 -3.15 -5.09
C LEU A 232 -10.13 -2.80 -6.29
N LEU A 233 -10.30 -1.60 -6.84
CA LEU A 233 -9.51 -1.11 -7.96
C LEU A 233 -8.01 -1.06 -7.61
N MET A 234 -7.67 -0.53 -6.43
CA MET A 234 -6.28 -0.48 -5.98
C MET A 234 -5.69 -1.88 -5.81
N PHE A 235 -6.49 -2.80 -5.26
CA PHE A 235 -6.12 -4.22 -5.14
C PHE A 235 -5.85 -4.89 -6.47
N THR A 236 -6.74 -4.72 -7.45
CA THR A 236 -6.62 -5.40 -8.74
C THR A 236 -5.56 -4.80 -9.65
N ILE A 237 -5.33 -3.48 -9.57
CA ILE A 237 -4.36 -2.78 -10.43
C ILE A 237 -2.95 -2.83 -9.85
N PHE A 238 -2.75 -2.57 -8.56
CA PHE A 238 -1.39 -2.41 -8.00
C PHE A 238 -0.88 -3.64 -7.28
N PHE A 239 -1.70 -4.26 -6.42
CA PHE A 239 -1.24 -5.35 -5.55
C PHE A 239 -1.30 -6.72 -6.22
N LEU A 240 -2.37 -7.00 -6.98
CA LEU A 240 -2.55 -8.29 -7.65
C LEU A 240 -1.46 -8.57 -8.68
N PRO A 241 -1.12 -7.67 -9.64
CA PRO A 241 -0.10 -7.96 -10.64
C PRO A 241 1.26 -8.22 -9.99
N LEU A 242 1.67 -7.35 -9.06
CA LEU A 242 2.90 -7.52 -8.28
C LEU A 242 2.94 -8.90 -7.61
N SER A 243 1.86 -9.31 -6.94
CA SER A 243 1.79 -10.61 -6.27
C SER A 243 1.93 -11.80 -7.24
N LEU A 244 1.36 -11.71 -8.45
CA LEU A 244 1.46 -12.77 -9.46
C LEU A 244 2.86 -12.90 -10.05
N PHE A 245 3.52 -11.77 -10.34
CA PHE A 245 4.90 -11.77 -10.83
C PHE A 245 5.89 -12.26 -9.77
N MET A 246 5.66 -11.93 -8.50
CA MET A 246 6.44 -12.45 -7.37
C MET A 246 6.26 -13.97 -7.21
N PHE A 247 5.03 -14.47 -7.32
CA PHE A 247 4.72 -15.91 -7.28
C PHE A 247 5.45 -16.69 -8.38
N LYS A 248 5.39 -16.17 -9.61
CA LYS A 248 6.08 -16.77 -10.77
C LYS A 248 7.60 -16.62 -10.73
N SER A 249 8.15 -15.93 -9.72
CA SER A 249 9.57 -15.57 -9.66
C SER A 249 10.07 -14.93 -10.95
N ALA A 250 9.22 -14.10 -11.57
CA ALA A 250 9.48 -13.44 -12.84
C ALA A 250 10.37 -12.21 -12.64
N VAL A 251 11.63 -12.46 -12.23
CA VAL A 251 12.60 -11.46 -11.76
C VAL A 251 12.67 -10.18 -12.61
N PRO A 252 12.72 -10.25 -13.96
CA PRO A 252 12.82 -9.05 -14.79
C PRO A 252 11.63 -8.09 -14.63
N TYR A 253 10.46 -8.61 -14.22
CA TYR A 253 9.22 -7.85 -14.09
C TYR A 253 8.95 -7.37 -12.67
N ILE A 254 9.68 -7.88 -11.65
CA ILE A 254 9.44 -7.52 -10.25
C ILE A 254 9.72 -6.04 -10.01
N THR A 255 10.87 -5.52 -10.44
CA THR A 255 11.23 -4.10 -10.25
C THR A 255 10.26 -3.14 -10.96
N PRO A 256 9.93 -3.31 -12.26
CA PRO A 256 8.92 -2.48 -12.91
C PRO A 256 7.55 -2.52 -12.22
N MET A 257 7.08 -3.72 -11.83
CA MET A 257 5.78 -3.87 -11.19
C MET A 257 5.77 -3.27 -9.78
N THR A 258 6.88 -3.36 -9.06
CA THR A 258 7.03 -2.73 -7.75
C THR A 258 7.02 -1.20 -7.89
N CYS A 259 7.72 -0.66 -8.90
CA CYS A 259 7.67 0.76 -9.22
C CYS A 259 6.25 1.22 -9.53
N PHE A 260 5.56 0.53 -10.45
CA PHE A 260 4.17 0.81 -10.78
C PHE A 260 3.25 0.72 -9.56
N ALA A 261 3.44 -0.29 -8.72
CA ALA A 261 2.62 -0.48 -7.55
C ALA A 261 2.78 0.65 -6.53
N THR A 262 3.90 1.41 -6.49
CA THR A 262 4.02 2.59 -5.61
C THR A 262 3.03 3.71 -5.90
N VAL A 263 2.45 3.75 -7.11
CA VAL A 263 1.43 4.73 -7.48
C VAL A 263 0.17 4.59 -6.62
N ASN A 264 -0.04 3.44 -5.97
CA ASN A 264 -1.16 3.23 -5.03
C ASN A 264 -1.26 4.34 -3.96
N CYS A 265 -0.12 4.78 -3.40
CA CYS A 265 -0.11 5.78 -2.33
C CYS A 265 -0.59 7.17 -2.78
N CYS A 266 -0.58 7.45 -4.09
CA CYS A 266 -1.13 8.68 -4.65
C CYS A 266 -2.67 8.62 -4.80
N LEU A 267 -3.26 7.42 -4.75
CA LEU A 267 -4.69 7.19 -4.89
C LEU A 267 -5.39 6.95 -3.56
N ASP A 268 -4.68 6.52 -2.52
CA ASP A 268 -5.20 6.42 -1.14
C ASP A 268 -5.88 7.71 -0.64
N PRO A 269 -5.40 8.93 -0.99
CA PRO A 269 -6.11 10.18 -0.74
C PRO A 269 -7.57 10.26 -1.19
N LEU A 270 -7.95 9.52 -2.25
CA LEU A 270 -9.34 9.43 -2.71
C LEU A 270 -10.22 8.71 -1.67
N LEU A 271 -9.69 7.72 -0.95
CA LEU A 271 -10.42 7.06 0.14
C LEU A 271 -10.78 8.04 1.25
N TYR A 272 -9.84 8.93 1.58
CA TYR A 272 -10.05 9.95 2.60
C TYR A 272 -11.11 10.95 2.12
N TYR A 273 -10.99 11.44 0.88
CA TYR A 273 -11.96 12.37 0.28
C TYR A 273 -13.40 11.82 0.29
N PHE A 274 -13.63 10.60 -0.21
CA PHE A 274 -14.97 10.02 -0.22
C PHE A 274 -15.49 9.70 1.18
N SER A 275 -14.59 9.40 2.13
CA SER A 275 -15.00 9.30 3.53
C SER A 275 -15.41 10.67 4.09
N PHE A 276 -14.72 11.75 3.74
CA PHE A 276 -14.98 13.11 4.24
C PHE A 276 -16.27 13.70 3.69
N ASP A 277 -16.57 13.53 2.40
CA ASP A 277 -17.80 14.03 1.79
C ASP A 277 -19.06 13.45 2.48
N GLY A 278 -19.03 12.15 2.82
CA GLY A 278 -20.10 11.52 3.60
C GLY A 278 -20.24 12.06 5.04
N PHE A 279 -19.15 12.55 5.64
CA PHE A 279 -19.16 13.14 6.99
C PHE A 279 -19.56 14.63 6.99
N TRP A 280 -19.15 15.40 5.97
CA TRP A 280 -19.46 16.83 5.86
C TRP A 280 -20.96 17.05 5.65
N LYS A 281 -21.58 16.30 4.72
CA LYS A 281 -23.04 16.33 4.52
C LYS A 281 -23.82 15.99 5.79
N ARG A 282 -23.33 15.04 6.60
CA ARG A 282 -23.99 14.67 7.86
C ARG A 282 -23.94 15.77 8.94
N LYS A 283 -22.96 16.67 8.90
CA LYS A 283 -22.90 17.82 9.82
C LYS A 283 -23.84 18.94 9.38
N GLU A 284 -24.00 19.15 8.09
CA GLU A 284 -24.98 20.11 7.54
C GLU A 284 -26.42 19.66 7.86
N ASP A 285 -26.73 18.37 7.71
CA ASP A 285 -28.05 17.79 8.02
C ASP A 285 -28.46 17.84 9.52
N VAL A 286 -27.51 18.03 10.44
CA VAL A 286 -27.76 18.09 11.90
C VAL A 286 -27.76 19.54 12.41
N GLY A 287 -27.36 20.49 11.56
CA GLY A 287 -27.33 21.93 11.85
C GLY A 287 -28.57 22.70 11.39
N THR A 288 -29.56 22.04 10.80
CA THR A 288 -30.87 22.57 10.40
C THR A 288 -31.99 21.96 11.23
#